data_AF-A0AAN5W6P6-F1
#
_entry.id   AF-A0AAN5W6P6-F1
#
_cell.length_a   1.000
_cell.length_b   1.000
_cell.length_c   1.000
_cell.angle_alpha   90.00
_cell.angle_beta   90.00
_cell.angle_gamma   90.00
#
_symmetry.space_group_name_H-M   'P 1'
#
loop_
_entity.id
_entity.type
_entity.pdbx_description
1 polymer ?
#
loop_
_entity_poly.entity_id
_entity_poly.type
_entity_poly.pdbx_seq_one_letter_code
_entity_poly.pdbx_strand_id
1 'polypeptide(L)'
;MESLQDQRKSFIKGITSEVAKMIAKTSKLPLDEAKKEFKKSRTYNFLAYSNDPFIEEGPEDFFEMFQNERKYGRMVTDIQLYLEKHPELYEKD
;
A
#
# COMPACT_ATOMS: atom_id res chain seq x y z
N MET A 1 -7.87 -27.50 4.53
CA MET A 1 -7.00 -26.52 3.87
C MET A 1 -7.87 -25.33 3.52
N GLU A 2 -7.51 -24.12 3.97
CA GLU A 2 -8.13 -22.90 3.45
C GLU A 2 -7.87 -22.79 1.95
N SER A 3 -8.84 -22.27 1.20
CA SER A 3 -8.63 -22.00 -0.21
C SER A 3 -7.70 -20.80 -0.38
N LEU A 4 -7.00 -20.71 -1.53
CA LEU A 4 -6.21 -19.52 -1.89
C LEU A 4 -7.05 -18.22 -1.84
N GLN A 5 -8.36 -18.32 -2.10
CA GLN A 5 -9.27 -17.19 -1.99
C GLN A 5 -9.49 -16.74 -0.54
N ASP A 6 -9.56 -17.66 0.41
CA ASP A 6 -9.72 -17.34 1.83
C ASP A 6 -8.45 -16.72 2.41
N GLN A 7 -7.29 -17.25 2.02
CA GLN A 7 -5.99 -16.68 2.35
C GLN A 7 -5.86 -15.25 1.82
N ARG A 8 -6.23 -15.01 0.56
CA ARG A 8 -6.22 -13.67 -0.03
C ARG A 8 -7.14 -12.69 0.70
N LYS A 9 -8.36 -13.12 1.06
CA LYS A 9 -9.29 -12.28 1.85
C LYS A 9 -8.73 -11.96 3.23
N SER A 10 -8.12 -12.95 3.90
CA SER A 10 -7.50 -12.76 5.21
C SER A 10 -6.33 -11.79 5.14
N PHE A 11 -5.47 -11.93 4.14
CA PHE A 11 -4.36 -11.03 3.85
C PHE A 11 -4.85 -9.59 3.63
N ILE A 12 -5.77 -9.37 2.69
CA ILE A 12 -6.33 -8.03 2.41
C ILE A 12 -6.92 -7.42 3.68
N LYS A 13 -7.67 -8.20 4.47
CA LYS A 13 -8.25 -7.74 5.74
C LYS A 13 -7.18 -7.35 6.76
N GLY A 14 -6.12 -8.15 6.89
CA GLY A 14 -4.98 -7.90 7.76
C GLY A 14 -4.27 -6.60 7.39
N ILE A 15 -3.80 -6.48 6.15
CA ILE A 15 -3.16 -5.27 5.63
C ILE A 15 -4.05 -4.04 5.82
N THR A 16 -5.33 -4.13 5.43
CA THR A 16 -6.29 -3.02 5.58
C THR A 16 -6.41 -2.55 7.03
N SER A 17 -6.40 -3.47 7.99
CA SER A 17 -6.52 -3.15 9.41
C SER A 17 -5.29 -2.40 9.90
N GLU A 18 -4.09 -2.91 9.62
CA GLU A 18 -2.84 -2.29 10.08
C GLU A 18 -2.59 -0.94 9.40
N VAL A 19 -2.81 -0.84 8.08
CA VAL A 19 -2.68 0.44 7.36
C VAL A 19 -3.66 1.48 7.90
N ALA A 20 -4.91 1.10 8.19
CA ALA A 20 -5.87 2.03 8.79
C ALA A 20 -5.41 2.55 10.16
N LYS A 21 -4.77 1.72 11.00
CA LYS A 21 -4.19 2.18 12.28
C LYS A 21 -3.04 3.17 12.05
N MET A 22 -2.17 2.90 11.08
CA MET A 22 -1.06 3.81 10.73
C MET A 22 -1.57 5.16 10.22
N ILE A 23 -2.59 5.17 9.36
CA ILE A 23 -3.25 6.38 8.87
C ILE A 23 -3.92 7.14 10.03
N ALA A 24 -4.66 6.44 10.89
CA ALA A 24 -5.33 7.06 12.04
C ALA A 24 -4.34 7.78 12.96
N LYS A 25 -3.21 7.12 13.26
CA LYS A 25 -2.14 7.68 14.10
C LYS A 25 -1.47 8.89 13.45
N THR A 26 -1.12 8.80 12.17
CA THR A 26 -0.37 9.87 11.48
C THR A 26 -1.23 11.07 11.11
N SER A 27 -2.46 10.83 10.68
CA SER A 27 -3.40 11.89 10.27
C SER A 27 -4.27 12.41 11.43
N LYS A 28 -4.13 11.84 12.63
CA LYS A 28 -4.96 12.13 13.81
C LYS A 28 -6.46 11.98 13.51
N LEU A 29 -6.80 10.95 12.74
CA LEU A 29 -8.19 10.62 12.35
C LEU A 29 -8.74 9.47 13.20
N PRO A 30 -10.06 9.39 13.40
CA PRO A 30 -10.71 8.18 13.90
C PRO A 30 -10.38 6.97 13.01
N LEU A 31 -10.23 5.78 13.61
CA LEU A 31 -9.86 4.56 12.88
C LEU A 31 -10.84 4.22 11.75
N ASP A 32 -12.14 4.44 11.95
CA ASP A 32 -13.16 4.19 10.93
C ASP A 32 -13.05 5.14 9.75
N GLU A 33 -12.66 6.39 9.98
CA GLU A 33 -12.41 7.36 8.92
C GLU A 33 -11.13 7.02 8.16
N ALA A 34 -10.04 6.71 8.87
CA ALA A 34 -8.78 6.26 8.29
C ALA A 34 -8.98 5.02 7.39
N LYS A 35 -9.80 4.06 7.84
CA LYS A 35 -10.16 2.88 7.06
C LYS A 35 -10.98 3.22 5.81
N LYS A 36 -11.91 4.19 5.91
CA LYS A 36 -12.69 4.68 4.75
C LYS A 36 -11.79 5.41 3.76
N GLU A 37 -10.85 6.23 4.22
CA GLU A 37 -9.87 6.90 3.36
C GLU A 37 -9.02 5.87 2.63
N PHE A 38 -8.45 4.89 3.35
CA PHE A 38 -7.63 3.86 2.74
C PHE A 38 -8.40 3.08 1.67
N LYS A 39 -9.62 2.61 1.98
CA LYS A 39 -10.45 1.86 1.03
C LYS A 39 -10.85 2.61 -0.25
N LYS A 40 -10.74 3.94 -0.26
CA LYS A 40 -11.00 4.78 -1.44
C LYS A 40 -9.75 5.05 -2.28
N SER A 41 -8.56 4.71 -1.76
CA SER A 41 -7.28 4.95 -2.43
C SER A 41 -7.05 3.98 -3.59
N ARG A 42 -6.20 4.39 -4.53
CA ARG A 42 -5.70 3.49 -5.57
C ARG A 42 -4.83 2.39 -4.96
N THR A 43 -4.07 2.69 -3.90
CA THR A 43 -3.27 1.71 -3.17
C THR A 43 -4.12 0.54 -2.64
N TYR A 44 -5.31 0.81 -2.11
CA TYR A 44 -6.23 -0.25 -1.70
C TYR A 44 -6.77 -1.03 -2.91
N ASN A 45 -7.07 -0.36 -4.02
CA ASN A 45 -7.49 -1.07 -5.23
C ASN A 45 -6.41 -2.02 -5.75
N PHE A 46 -5.14 -1.60 -5.68
CA PHE A 46 -4.00 -2.45 -5.99
C PHE A 46 -3.97 -3.68 -5.05
N LEU A 47 -3.96 -3.47 -3.73
CA LEU A 47 -4.02 -4.55 -2.73
C LEU A 47 -5.18 -5.53 -2.96
N ALA A 48 -6.38 -5.01 -3.26
CA ALA A 48 -7.59 -5.81 -3.32
C ALA A 48 -7.72 -6.58 -4.64
N TYR A 49 -7.28 -5.98 -5.76
CA TYR A 49 -7.67 -6.43 -7.10
C TYR A 49 -6.49 -6.71 -8.05
N SER A 50 -5.24 -6.45 -7.67
CA SER A 50 -4.09 -6.84 -8.50
C SER A 50 -3.97 -8.36 -8.63
N ASN A 51 -3.29 -8.83 -9.66
CA ASN A 51 -2.94 -10.24 -9.80
C ASN A 51 -1.59 -10.56 -9.17
N ASP A 52 -1.04 -9.62 -8.39
CA ASP A 52 0.32 -9.72 -7.89
C ASP A 52 0.38 -10.69 -6.71
N PRO A 53 1.48 -11.44 -6.56
CA PRO A 53 1.67 -12.36 -5.44
C PRO A 53 1.66 -11.58 -4.11
N PHE A 54 0.77 -11.95 -3.20
CA PHE A 54 0.58 -11.32 -1.88
C PHE A 54 1.68 -11.66 -0.84
N ILE A 55 2.85 -12.13 -1.27
CA ILE A 55 3.86 -12.73 -0.37
C ILE A 55 4.99 -11.74 -0.04
N GLU A 56 5.24 -10.73 -0.87
CA GLU A 56 6.42 -9.87 -0.73
C GLU A 56 6.14 -8.54 -0.02
N GLU A 57 4.90 -8.05 -0.02
CA GLU A 57 4.55 -6.72 0.51
C GLU A 57 3.79 -6.79 1.85
N GLY A 58 4.25 -6.01 2.82
CA GLY A 58 3.65 -5.87 4.15
C GLY A 58 2.82 -4.59 4.32
N PRO A 59 2.18 -4.40 5.49
CA PRO A 59 1.39 -3.21 5.78
C PRO A 59 2.15 -1.89 5.58
N GLU A 60 3.44 -1.87 5.91
CA GLU A 60 4.31 -0.70 5.81
C GLU A 60 4.46 -0.24 4.34
N ASP A 61 4.62 -1.18 3.40
CA ASP A 61 4.73 -0.89 1.97
C ASP A 61 3.45 -0.24 1.44
N PHE A 62 2.28 -0.80 1.78
CA PHE A 62 0.99 -0.22 1.41
C PHE A 62 0.74 1.12 2.10
N PHE A 63 1.25 1.33 3.31
CA PHE A 63 1.13 2.62 3.99
C PHE A 63 1.99 3.69 3.31
N GLU A 64 3.23 3.36 2.98
CA GLU A 64 4.15 4.21 2.21
C GLU A 64 3.54 4.59 0.85
N MET A 65 3.10 3.59 0.08
CA MET A 65 2.43 3.82 -1.21
C MET A 65 1.20 4.72 -1.07
N PHE A 66 0.40 4.56 -0.01
CA PHE A 66 -0.75 5.42 0.25
C PHE A 66 -0.32 6.87 0.54
N GLN A 67 0.73 7.07 1.34
CA GLN A 67 1.25 8.42 1.60
C GLN A 67 1.78 9.07 0.32
N ASN A 68 2.50 8.30 -0.50
CA ASN A 68 3.03 8.77 -1.77
C ASN A 68 1.94 9.06 -2.79
N GLU A 69 0.88 8.24 -2.86
CA GLU A 69 -0.32 8.53 -3.65
C GLU A 69 -0.89 9.90 -3.29
N ARG A 70 -1.03 10.20 -1.99
CA ARG A 70 -1.55 11.49 -1.54
C ARG A 70 -0.60 12.66 -1.80
N LYS A 71 0.71 12.44 -1.66
CA LYS A 71 1.73 13.48 -1.80
C LYS A 71 2.03 13.84 -3.24
N TYR A 72 2.07 12.84 -4.13
CA TYR A 72 2.51 13.00 -5.52
C TYR A 72 1.41 12.72 -6.55
N GLY A 73 0.23 12.28 -6.14
CA GLY A 73 -0.91 12.00 -7.03
C GLY A 73 -0.80 10.68 -7.83
N ARG A 74 0.20 9.85 -7.54
CA ARG A 74 0.48 8.56 -8.20
C ARG A 74 0.96 7.53 -7.19
N MET A 75 0.64 6.25 -7.41
CA MET A 75 1.12 5.15 -6.58
C MET A 75 2.57 4.86 -6.92
N VAL A 76 3.48 5.28 -6.06
CA VAL A 76 4.92 5.05 -6.21
C VAL A 76 5.53 4.70 -4.86
N THR A 77 6.54 3.84 -4.87
CA THR A 77 7.35 3.54 -3.69
C THR A 77 8.50 4.56 -3.56
N ASP A 78 9.07 4.66 -2.37
CA ASP A 78 10.24 5.46 -2.06
C ASP A 78 11.46 4.96 -2.84
N ILE A 79 11.55 3.64 -3.10
CA ILE A 79 12.58 3.06 -3.97
C ILE A 79 12.43 3.60 -5.40
N GLN A 80 11.21 3.63 -5.95
CA GLN A 80 10.97 4.19 -7.28
C GLN A 80 11.31 5.68 -7.32
N LEU A 81 10.90 6.44 -6.30
CA LEU A 81 11.25 7.87 -6.18
C LEU A 81 12.75 8.11 -6.02
N TYR A 82 13.46 7.21 -5.33
CA TYR A 82 14.90 7.27 -5.19
C TYR A 82 15.58 7.01 -6.54
N LEU A 83 15.18 5.94 -7.24
CA LEU A 83 15.70 5.62 -8.57
C LEU A 83 15.45 6.77 -9.55
N GLU A 84 14.25 7.36 -9.62
CA GLU A 84 13.99 8.52 -10.50
C GLU A 84 14.96 9.70 -10.32
N LYS A 85 15.56 9.86 -9.12
CA LYS A 85 16.56 10.90 -8.82
C LYS A 85 17.99 10.45 -9.09
N HIS A 86 18.20 9.15 -9.26
CA HIS A 86 19.49 8.49 -9.41
C HIS A 86 19.50 7.59 -10.67
N PRO A 87 19.31 8.17 -11.87
CA PRO A 87 19.29 7.42 -13.13
C PRO A 87 20.56 6.58 -13.33
N GLU A 88 21.71 7.03 -12.80
CA GLU A 88 22.99 6.33 -12.85
C GLU A 88 22.97 4.93 -12.23
N LEU A 89 21.96 4.59 -11.41
CA LEU A 89 21.84 3.28 -10.77
C LEU A 89 21.16 2.22 -11.64
N TYR A 90 20.52 2.61 -12.75
CA TYR A 90 19.81 1.67 -13.63
C TYR A 90 19.94 1.98 -15.12
N GLU A 91 20.44 3.15 -15.51
CA GLU A 91 20.98 3.36 -16.84
C GLU A 91 22.35 2.68 -16.91
N LYS A 92 22.39 1.50 -17.54
CA LYS A 92 23.64 0.93 -18.04
C LYS A 92 23.97 1.62 -19.36
N ASP A 93 25.22 2.06 -19.49
CA ASP A 93 25.85 2.36 -20.79
C ASP A 93 25.61 1.23 -21.81
#